data_AF-K0Z483-F1
#
_entry.id   AF-K0Z483-F1
#
_cell.length_a   1.000
_cell.length_b   1.000
_cell.length_c   1.000
_cell.angle_alpha   90.00
_cell.angle_beta   90.00
_cell.angle_gamma   90.00
#
_symmetry.space_group_name_H-M   'P 1'
#
loop_
_entity.id
_entity.type
_entity.pdbx_description
1 polymer ?
#
loop_
_entity_poly.entity_id
_entity_poly.type
_entity_poly.pdbx_seq_one_letter_code
_entity_poly.pdbx_strand_id
1 'polypeptide(L)'
;LYVRNDFVTGVAIVLQDYKEVYVSTREKRSGEKVPAEDFKPTANSFAIPVSDPVSDKDLGVIYISLSPDVLHGAIDNTRGHIPMAVTVTSPFETEMFHIGEKVSAERENWFVGVTSHGYQVRVAVPKNFVLTGTLTSSAVTIGLSILFIIILYVTLRQTFSNYQKQVVDLVDSIEVIAQGEEGLRIDTSEK
;
A
#
# COMPACT_ATOMS: atom_id res chain seq x y z
N LEU A 1 14.14 11.09 34.91
CA LEU A 1 13.39 10.70 33.70
C LEU A 1 14.24 10.80 32.43
N TYR A 2 14.60 12.01 31.98
CA TYR A 2 15.31 12.27 30.70
C TYR A 2 16.72 11.67 30.53
N VAL A 3 17.35 11.23 31.64
CA VAL A 3 18.68 10.59 31.62
C VAL A 3 18.57 9.09 31.33
N ARG A 4 17.49 8.44 31.79
CA ARG A 4 17.28 7.00 31.61
C ARG A 4 16.48 6.67 30.35
N ASN A 5 15.65 7.61 29.91
CA ASN A 5 14.81 7.47 28.73
C ASN A 5 15.19 8.60 27.76
N ASP A 6 16.04 8.26 26.80
CA ASP A 6 16.52 9.22 25.80
C ASP A 6 15.49 9.59 24.75
N PHE A 7 14.49 8.73 24.58
CA PHE A 7 13.32 8.92 23.74
C PHE A 7 12.29 9.89 24.34
N VAL A 8 12.36 10.26 25.63
CA VAL A 8 11.43 11.21 26.24
C VAL A 8 11.96 12.64 26.08
N THR A 9 11.17 13.50 25.44
CA THR A 9 11.53 14.90 25.16
C THR A 9 10.87 15.89 26.12
N GLY A 10 9.74 15.53 26.71
CA GLY A 10 9.05 16.38 27.67
C GLY A 10 7.96 15.67 28.46
N VAL A 11 7.55 16.29 29.56
CA VAL A 11 6.42 15.88 30.39
C VAL A 11 5.61 17.11 30.74
N ALA A 12 4.29 17.02 30.61
CA ALA A 12 3.37 18.02 31.14
C ALA A 12 2.35 17.35 32.06
N ILE A 13 2.04 17.98 33.19
CA ILE A 13 1.07 17.48 34.17
C ILE A 13 -0.05 18.52 34.26
N VAL A 14 -1.23 18.12 33.79
CA VAL A 14 -2.46 18.89 33.88
C VAL A 14 -3.28 18.28 34.99
N LEU A 15 -3.49 19.00 36.09
CA LEU A 15 -4.32 18.53 37.20
C LEU A 15 -5.74 19.09 37.07
N GLN A 16 -6.74 18.29 37.44
CA GLN A 16 -8.11 18.74 37.48
C GLN A 16 -8.27 19.88 38.51
N ASP A 17 -9.05 20.91 38.15
CA ASP A 17 -9.33 22.09 38.97
C ASP A 17 -8.14 23.05 39.23
N TYR A 18 -7.02 22.89 38.51
CA TYR A 18 -5.86 23.79 38.58
C TYR A 18 -5.79 24.76 37.40
N LYS A 19 -5.40 26.01 37.67
CA LYS A 19 -5.19 27.07 36.65
C LYS A 19 -3.81 27.03 35.99
N GLU A 20 -2.93 26.15 36.46
CA GLU A 20 -1.55 26.04 36.01
C GLU A 20 -1.25 24.60 35.58
N VAL A 21 -0.44 24.46 34.54
CA VAL A 21 0.10 23.20 34.04
C VAL A 21 1.60 23.18 34.33
N TYR A 22 2.08 22.06 34.88
CA TYR A 22 3.50 21.87 35.15
C TYR A 22 4.14 21.26 33.91
N VAL A 23 5.06 21.98 33.28
CA VAL A 23 5.73 21.54 32.05
C VAL A 23 7.22 21.37 32.32
N SER A 24 7.79 20.29 31.80
CA SER A 24 9.22 20.02 31.84
C SER A 24 9.67 19.52 30.48
N THR A 25 10.79 20.01 29.98
CA THR A 25 11.41 19.52 28.75
C THR A 25 12.82 19.02 29.03
N ARG A 26 13.40 18.33 28.05
CA ARG A 26 14.77 17.83 28.15
C ARG A 26 15.80 18.94 28.30
N GLU A 27 15.55 20.09 27.67
CA GLU A 27 16.35 21.32 27.69
C GLU A 27 16.12 22.10 28.97
N LYS A 28 14.87 22.13 29.47
CA LYS A 28 14.46 22.82 30.70
C LYS A 28 13.98 21.82 31.75
N ARG A 29 14.93 21.03 32.28
CA ARG A 29 14.64 19.94 33.23
C ARG A 29 14.07 20.42 34.56
N SER A 30 14.36 21.66 34.97
CA SER A 30 13.77 22.30 36.15
C SER A 30 12.25 22.52 36.01
N GLY A 31 11.76 22.49 34.77
CA GLY A 31 10.38 22.77 34.42
C GLY A 31 9.98 24.23 34.57
N GLU A 32 8.71 24.48 34.31
CA GLU A 32 8.02 25.74 34.51
C GLU A 32 6.52 25.50 34.70
N LYS A 33 5.84 26.56 35.14
CA LYS A 33 4.39 26.60 35.22
C LYS A 33 3.88 27.44 34.06
N VAL A 34 2.88 26.94 33.35
CA VAL A 34 2.19 27.69 32.29
C VAL A 34 0.70 27.77 32.62
N PRO A 35 -0.01 28.84 32.25
CA PRO A 35 -1.46 28.91 32.39
C PRO A 35 -2.14 27.75 31.66
N ALA A 36 -3.16 27.15 32.30
CA ALA A 36 -3.89 26.02 31.71
C ALA A 36 -4.65 26.40 30.44
N GLU A 37 -5.12 27.64 30.34
CA GLU A 37 -5.84 28.18 29.17
C GLU A 37 -4.95 28.24 27.92
N ASP A 38 -3.64 28.45 28.11
CA ASP A 38 -2.66 28.57 27.03
C ASP A 38 -1.96 27.24 26.71
N PHE A 39 -2.17 26.22 27.54
CA PHE A 39 -1.47 24.95 27.41
C PHE A 39 -2.00 24.13 26.23
N LYS A 40 -1.09 23.72 25.35
CA LYS A 40 -1.35 22.72 24.32
C LYS A 40 -0.31 21.61 24.41
N PRO A 41 -0.73 20.34 24.51
CA PRO A 41 0.21 19.23 24.49
C PRO A 41 0.91 19.14 23.13
N THR A 42 2.17 18.71 23.14
CA THR A 42 2.92 18.45 21.91
C THR A 42 2.21 17.35 21.11
N ALA A 43 2.17 17.45 19.78
CA ALA A 43 1.45 16.49 18.94
C ALA A 43 1.89 15.03 19.18
N ASN A 44 3.19 14.81 19.36
CA ASN A 44 3.79 13.50 19.63
C ASN A 44 3.77 13.10 21.13
N SER A 45 2.80 13.60 21.90
CA SER A 45 2.66 13.30 23.32
C SER A 45 1.54 12.32 23.63
N PHE A 46 1.84 11.35 24.48
CA PHE A 46 0.89 10.35 24.96
C PHE A 46 0.22 10.88 26.21
N ALA A 47 -1.12 10.90 26.20
CA ALA A 47 -1.93 11.28 27.34
C ALA A 47 -2.17 10.05 28.23
N ILE A 48 -1.87 10.22 29.52
CA ILE A 48 -2.06 9.21 30.56
C ILE A 48 -3.03 9.81 31.58
N PRO A 49 -4.30 9.38 31.60
CA PRO A 49 -5.23 9.81 32.63
C PRO A 49 -4.76 9.32 34.00
N VAL A 50 -4.94 10.15 35.02
CA VAL A 50 -4.58 9.85 36.40
C VAL A 50 -5.85 9.94 37.23
N SER A 51 -6.22 8.85 37.89
CA SER A 51 -7.36 8.82 38.82
C SER A 51 -6.91 8.45 40.23
N ASP A 52 -7.74 8.80 41.22
CA ASP A 52 -7.59 8.36 42.60
C ASP A 52 -7.82 6.84 42.68
N PRO A 53 -6.85 6.05 43.16
CA PRO A 53 -6.95 4.59 43.19
C PRO A 53 -8.06 4.06 44.11
N VAL A 54 -8.58 4.87 45.03
CA VAL A 54 -9.63 4.47 45.97
C VAL A 54 -11.02 4.88 45.48
N SER A 55 -11.15 6.09 44.93
CA SER A 55 -12.45 6.67 44.55
C SER A 55 -12.73 6.66 43.04
N ASP A 56 -11.74 6.28 42.22
CA ASP A 56 -11.75 6.39 40.75
C ASP A 56 -12.08 7.80 40.23
N LYS A 57 -11.90 8.81 41.09
CA LYS A 57 -12.07 10.20 40.72
C LYS A 57 -10.94 10.62 39.79
N ASP A 58 -11.26 11.26 38.67
CA ASP A 58 -10.27 11.88 37.81
C ASP A 58 -9.46 12.94 38.59
N LEU A 59 -8.13 12.90 38.42
CA LEU A 59 -7.19 13.83 39.04
C LEU A 59 -6.48 14.68 37.98
N GLY A 60 -6.58 14.30 36.69
CA GLY A 60 -5.96 15.00 35.58
C GLY A 60 -5.26 14.09 34.58
N VAL A 61 -4.40 14.68 33.75
CA VAL A 61 -3.72 14.01 32.64
C VAL A 61 -2.24 14.34 32.65
N ILE A 62 -1.41 13.30 32.53
CA ILE A 62 0.02 13.43 32.29
C ILE A 62 0.27 13.22 30.80
N TYR A 63 0.87 14.22 30.15
CA TYR A 63 1.35 14.13 28.77
C TYR A 63 2.83 13.80 28.77
N ILE A 64 3.22 12.73 28.06
CA ILE A 64 4.63 12.37 27.85
C ILE A 64 4.96 12.58 26.37
N SER A 65 5.79 13.57 26.06
CA SER A 65 6.27 13.84 24.72
C SER A 65 7.46 12.92 24.38
N LEU A 66 7.42 12.30 23.21
CA LEU A 66 8.51 11.43 22.72
C LEU A 66 9.36 12.13 21.65
N SER A 67 10.52 11.56 21.33
CA SER A 67 11.24 11.92 20.12
C SER A 67 10.53 11.31 18.90
N PRO A 68 10.27 12.08 17.82
CA PRO A 68 9.75 11.53 16.57
C PRO A 68 10.62 10.39 16.02
N ASP A 69 11.94 10.46 16.25
CA ASP A 69 12.91 9.49 15.73
C ASP A 69 12.66 8.07 16.23
N VAL A 70 12.06 7.93 17.42
CA VAL A 70 11.79 6.62 18.03
C VAL A 70 10.65 5.92 17.31
N LEU A 71 9.63 6.68 16.91
CA LEU A 71 8.53 6.15 16.09
C LEU A 71 8.98 5.88 14.66
N HIS A 72 9.84 6.74 14.11
CA HIS A 72 10.47 6.49 12.81
C HIS A 72 11.35 5.23 12.80
N GLY A 73 12.12 4.99 13.86
CA GLY A 73 12.99 3.82 13.99
C GLY A 73 12.24 2.53 14.29
N ALA A 74 11.10 2.60 14.99
CA ALA A 74 10.26 1.45 15.28
C ALA A 74 9.45 0.96 14.06
N ILE A 75 9.10 1.87 13.16
CA ILE A 75 8.36 1.55 11.94
C ILE A 75 9.38 1.22 10.85
N ASP A 76 9.63 -0.07 10.63
CA ASP A 76 10.49 -0.58 9.54
C ASP A 76 9.84 -0.33 8.17
N ASN A 77 9.88 0.93 7.73
CA ASN A 77 9.67 1.32 6.34
C ASN A 77 10.98 1.19 5.53
N THR A 78 12.06 0.72 6.18
CA THR A 78 13.46 0.84 5.71
C THR A 78 13.95 -0.29 4.83
N ARG A 79 13.18 -1.38 4.65
CA ARG A 79 13.47 -2.28 3.53
C ARG A 79 13.15 -1.65 2.17
N GLY A 80 12.54 -0.45 2.14
CA GLY A 80 12.52 0.44 0.97
C GLY A 80 11.77 -0.09 -0.26
N HIS A 81 11.16 -1.27 -0.17
CA HIS A 81 10.52 -1.94 -1.29
C HIS A 81 9.02 -1.68 -1.37
N ILE A 82 8.36 -1.29 -0.26
CA ILE A 82 6.91 -1.08 -0.23
C ILE A 82 6.66 0.29 0.40
N PRO A 83 6.07 1.25 -0.33
CA PRO A 83 5.69 2.54 0.25
C PRO A 83 4.55 2.28 1.24
N MET A 84 4.82 2.37 2.54
CA MET A 84 3.77 2.27 3.56
C MET A 84 3.44 3.65 4.11
N ALA A 85 2.14 3.92 4.27
CA ALA A 85 1.62 5.02 5.06
C ALA A 85 1.22 4.51 6.45
N VAL A 86 1.71 5.15 7.50
CA VAL A 86 1.33 4.82 8.89
C VAL A 86 0.90 6.09 9.60
N THR A 87 -0.25 6.03 10.26
CA THR A 87 -0.78 7.09 11.11
C THR A 87 -1.07 6.53 12.48
N VAL A 88 -0.64 7.23 13.53
CA VAL A 88 -0.99 6.92 14.92
C VAL A 88 -1.86 8.04 15.46
N THR A 89 -3.06 7.69 15.89
CA THR A 89 -4.04 8.63 16.47
C THR A 89 -4.27 8.28 17.93
N SER A 90 -4.24 9.29 18.79
CA SER A 90 -4.55 9.15 20.21
C SER A 90 -6.04 8.84 20.45
N PRO A 91 -6.41 8.36 21.66
CA PRO A 91 -7.82 8.22 22.06
C PRO A 91 -8.63 9.52 21.99
N PHE A 92 -7.94 10.67 21.97
CA PHE A 92 -8.51 12.02 21.92
C PHE A 92 -8.56 12.56 20.49
N GLU A 93 -8.58 11.68 19.48
CA GLU A 93 -8.65 12.00 18.05
C GLU A 93 -7.50 12.90 17.51
N THR A 94 -6.44 13.08 18.30
CA THR A 94 -5.24 13.84 17.88
C THR A 94 -4.26 12.94 17.14
N GLU A 95 -3.82 13.35 15.94
CA GLU A 95 -2.75 12.70 15.19
C GLU A 95 -1.40 12.91 15.89
N MET A 96 -0.78 11.81 16.29
CA MET A 96 0.49 11.83 17.03
C MET A 96 1.70 11.57 16.14
N PHE A 97 1.48 10.82 15.07
CA PHE A 97 2.54 10.43 14.16
C PHE A 97 1.97 10.11 12.78
N HIS A 98 2.71 10.51 11.76
CA HIS A 98 2.40 10.24 10.37
C HIS A 98 3.70 9.96 9.60
N ILE A 99 3.73 8.89 8.82
CA ILE A 99 4.79 8.59 7.84
C ILE A 99 4.15 8.15 6.52
N GLY A 100 4.84 8.41 5.41
CA GLY A 100 4.39 8.05 4.07
C GLY A 100 3.47 9.10 3.45
N GLU A 101 2.91 8.79 2.28
CA GLU A 101 2.00 9.68 1.58
C GLU A 101 0.73 9.91 2.41
N LYS A 102 0.19 11.13 2.40
CA LYS A 102 -1.12 11.43 3.00
C LYS A 102 -2.21 10.83 2.12
N VAL A 103 -2.52 9.56 2.36
CA VAL A 103 -3.55 8.85 1.61
C VAL A 103 -4.90 9.04 2.26
N SER A 104 -5.91 9.37 1.45
CA SER A 104 -7.28 9.54 1.95
C SER A 104 -7.83 8.20 2.44
N ALA A 105 -8.47 8.23 3.61
CA ALA A 105 -9.18 7.07 4.18
C ALA A 105 -10.26 6.50 3.23
N GLU A 106 -10.80 7.31 2.33
CA GLU A 106 -11.83 6.88 1.37
C GLU A 106 -11.25 6.15 0.15
N ARG A 107 -9.98 6.38 -0.17
CA ARG A 107 -9.36 5.85 -1.40
C ARG A 107 -8.55 4.59 -1.16
N GLU A 108 -8.09 4.36 0.06
CA GLU A 108 -7.21 3.25 0.40
C GLU A 108 -7.80 2.30 1.45
N ASN A 109 -7.37 1.05 1.39
CA ASN A 109 -7.76 0.04 2.37
C ASN A 109 -6.78 0.10 3.54
N TRP A 110 -7.15 0.84 4.58
CA TRP A 110 -6.37 0.93 5.80
C TRP A 110 -6.56 -0.31 6.67
N PHE A 111 -5.45 -0.93 7.09
CA PHE A 111 -5.43 -1.84 8.22
C PHE A 111 -5.46 -1.03 9.50
N VAL A 112 -6.37 -1.35 10.40
CA VAL A 112 -6.58 -0.61 11.64
C VAL A 112 -6.37 -1.54 12.82
N GLY A 113 -5.44 -1.16 13.70
CA GLY A 113 -5.25 -1.77 15.02
C GLY A 113 -5.54 -0.76 16.13
N VAL A 114 -6.02 -1.25 17.27
CA VAL A 114 -6.23 -0.44 18.49
C VAL A 114 -5.43 -1.06 19.62
N THR A 115 -4.65 -0.24 20.32
CA THR A 115 -3.87 -0.69 21.49
C THR A 115 -4.76 -0.82 22.73
N SER A 116 -4.27 -1.48 23.78
CA SER A 116 -4.96 -1.59 25.07
C SER A 116 -5.28 -0.24 25.72
N HIS A 117 -4.59 0.83 25.31
CA HIS A 117 -4.77 2.19 25.82
C HIS A 117 -5.56 3.09 24.84
N GLY A 118 -6.24 2.50 23.85
CA GLY A 118 -7.14 3.21 22.93
C GLY A 118 -6.46 3.93 21.76
N TYR A 119 -5.13 3.88 21.65
CA TYR A 119 -4.43 4.45 20.49
C TYR A 119 -4.75 3.65 19.23
N GLN A 120 -5.13 4.34 18.17
CA GLN A 120 -5.44 3.77 16.87
C GLN A 120 -4.20 3.85 15.97
N VAL A 121 -3.76 2.71 15.46
CA VAL A 121 -2.67 2.61 14.47
C VAL A 121 -3.29 2.23 13.14
N ARG A 122 -3.17 3.10 12.15
CA ARG A 122 -3.62 2.86 10.77
C ARG A 122 -2.42 2.64 9.88
N VAL A 123 -2.45 1.58 9.08
CA VAL A 123 -1.40 1.25 8.10
C VAL A 123 -2.03 1.03 6.73
N ALA A 124 -1.49 1.64 5.68
CA ALA A 124 -1.93 1.43 4.30
C ALA A 124 -0.74 1.29 3.35
N VAL A 125 -0.97 0.57 2.26
CA VAL A 125 -0.08 0.55 1.09
C VAL A 125 -0.84 1.23 -0.06
N PRO A 126 -0.26 2.26 -0.71
CA PRO A 126 -0.87 2.94 -1.83
C PRO A 126 -1.27 1.97 -2.96
N LYS A 127 -2.53 2.03 -3.41
CA LYS A 127 -3.04 1.16 -4.49
C LYS A 127 -2.27 1.31 -5.80
N ASN A 128 -1.78 2.51 -6.10
CA ASN A 128 -0.97 2.78 -7.30
C ASN A 128 0.28 1.87 -7.35
N PHE A 129 0.96 1.67 -6.22
CA PHE A 129 2.12 0.80 -6.11
C PHE A 129 1.78 -0.67 -6.40
N VAL A 130 0.67 -1.14 -5.84
CA VAL A 130 0.17 -2.51 -6.07
C VAL A 130 -0.22 -2.70 -7.54
N LEU A 131 -0.94 -1.74 -8.13
CA LEU A 131 -1.41 -1.80 -9.51
C LEU A 131 -0.25 -1.75 -10.51
N THR A 132 0.78 -0.93 -10.29
CA THR A 132 1.94 -0.89 -11.19
C THR A 132 2.65 -2.24 -11.30
N GLY A 133 2.76 -2.99 -10.19
CA GLY A 133 3.37 -4.32 -10.20
C GLY A 133 2.55 -5.36 -10.96
N THR A 134 1.22 -5.32 -10.84
CA THR A 134 0.32 -6.29 -11.47
C THR A 134 0.04 -5.99 -12.94
N LEU A 135 -0.05 -4.70 -13.32
CA LEU A 135 -0.44 -4.30 -14.68
C LEU A 135 0.67 -4.59 -15.69
N THR A 136 1.94 -4.41 -15.32
CA THR A 136 3.08 -4.66 -16.21
C THR A 136 3.20 -6.15 -16.58
N SER A 137 3.03 -7.06 -15.62
CA SER A 137 3.10 -8.51 -15.86
C SER A 137 1.88 -9.03 -16.64
N SER A 138 0.70 -8.51 -16.34
CA SER A 138 -0.54 -8.89 -17.04
C SER A 138 -0.55 -8.42 -18.49
N ALA A 139 -0.07 -7.20 -18.77
CA ALA A 139 0.00 -6.67 -20.13
C ALA A 139 0.91 -7.50 -21.04
N VAL A 140 2.07 -7.96 -20.52
CA VAL A 140 2.97 -8.86 -21.26
C VAL A 140 2.29 -10.19 -21.57
N THR A 141 1.58 -10.77 -20.61
CA THR A 141 0.89 -12.05 -20.77
C THR A 141 -0.24 -11.97 -21.79
N ILE A 142 -1.06 -10.92 -21.70
CA ILE A 142 -2.14 -10.65 -22.66
C ILE A 142 -1.55 -10.39 -24.05
N GLY A 143 -0.48 -9.60 -24.15
CA GLY A 143 0.20 -9.31 -25.40
C GLY A 143 0.74 -10.56 -26.09
N LEU A 144 1.44 -11.44 -25.34
CA LEU A 144 1.91 -12.72 -25.87
C LEU A 144 0.74 -13.62 -26.31
N SER A 145 -0.35 -13.63 -25.54
CA SER A 145 -1.52 -14.46 -25.86
C SER A 145 -2.17 -14.03 -27.17
N ILE A 146 -2.35 -12.72 -27.39
CA ILE A 146 -2.88 -12.17 -28.65
C ILE A 146 -1.94 -12.50 -29.81
N LEU A 147 -0.63 -12.38 -29.61
CA LEU A 147 0.36 -12.74 -30.63
C LEU A 147 0.25 -14.21 -31.05
N PHE A 148 0.14 -15.13 -30.08
CA PHE A 148 -0.04 -16.55 -30.38
C PHE A 148 -1.37 -16.83 -31.12
N ILE A 149 -2.46 -16.16 -30.75
CA ILE A 149 -3.75 -16.29 -31.44
C ILE A 149 -3.63 -15.86 -32.90
N ILE A 150 -2.94 -14.74 -33.19
CA ILE A 150 -2.73 -14.26 -34.56
C ILE A 150 -1.90 -15.26 -35.37
N ILE A 151 -0.79 -15.75 -34.81
CA ILE A 151 0.07 -16.74 -35.47
C ILE A 151 -0.73 -18.01 -35.79
N LEU A 152 -1.51 -18.51 -34.83
CA LEU A 152 -2.35 -19.68 -35.01
C LEU A 152 -3.39 -19.48 -36.11
N TYR A 153 -4.08 -18.32 -36.10
CA TYR A 153 -5.07 -17.97 -37.11
C TYR A 153 -4.48 -17.94 -38.53
N VAL A 154 -3.33 -17.28 -38.70
CA VAL A 154 -2.63 -17.21 -39.98
C VAL A 154 -2.20 -18.60 -40.45
N THR A 155 -1.64 -19.41 -39.54
CA THR A 155 -1.17 -20.77 -39.86
C THR A 155 -2.32 -21.65 -40.32
N LEU A 156 -3.45 -21.63 -39.61
CA LEU A 156 -4.66 -22.38 -39.98
C LEU A 156 -5.20 -21.91 -41.34
N ARG A 157 -5.28 -20.60 -41.57
CA ARG A 157 -5.77 -20.07 -42.84
C ARG A 157 -4.88 -20.51 -44.01
N GLN A 158 -3.56 -20.51 -43.82
CA GLN A 158 -2.60 -20.92 -44.84
C GLN A 158 -2.72 -22.42 -45.15
N THR A 159 -2.76 -23.27 -44.11
CA THR A 159 -2.88 -24.72 -44.30
C THR A 159 -4.20 -25.08 -44.97
N PHE A 160 -5.33 -24.53 -44.51
CA PHE A 160 -6.63 -24.79 -45.14
C PHE A 160 -6.70 -24.30 -46.59
N SER A 161 -6.11 -23.14 -46.90
CA SER A 161 -6.05 -22.67 -48.30
C SER A 161 -5.21 -23.61 -49.17
N ASN A 162 -4.11 -24.14 -48.64
CA ASN A 162 -3.27 -25.09 -49.36
C ASN A 162 -3.97 -26.45 -49.53
N TYR A 163 -4.71 -26.91 -48.52
CA TYR A 163 -5.55 -28.10 -48.62
C TYR A 163 -6.68 -27.94 -49.64
N GLN A 164 -7.36 -26.79 -49.66
CA GLN A 164 -8.38 -26.51 -50.68
C GLN A 164 -7.80 -26.53 -52.09
N LYS A 165 -6.64 -25.91 -52.31
CA LYS A 165 -5.96 -25.96 -53.61
C LYS A 165 -5.62 -27.39 -54.01
N GLN A 166 -5.05 -28.19 -53.11
CA GLN A 166 -4.72 -29.59 -53.41
C GLN A 166 -5.95 -30.45 -53.74
N VAL A 167 -7.07 -30.23 -53.06
CA VAL A 167 -8.30 -30.98 -53.32
C VAL A 167 -8.92 -30.58 -54.66
N VAL A 168 -8.93 -29.28 -54.99
CA VAL A 168 -9.43 -28.79 -56.29
C VAL A 168 -8.58 -29.32 -57.44
N ASP A 169 -7.26 -29.28 -57.29
CA ASP A 169 -6.32 -29.75 -58.32
C ASP A 169 -6.46 -31.27 -58.56
N LEU A 170 -6.78 -32.04 -57.52
CA LEU A 170 -7.05 -33.49 -57.62
C LEU A 170 -8.40 -33.81 -58.29
N VAL A 171 -9.42 -32.96 -58.11
CA VAL A 171 -10.72 -33.12 -58.77
C VAL A 171 -10.64 -32.72 -60.24
N ASP A 172 -10.00 -31.59 -60.55
CA ASP A 172 -9.80 -31.13 -61.92
C ASP A 172 -8.97 -32.14 -62.73
N SER A 173 -7.91 -32.71 -62.13
CA SER A 173 -7.13 -33.77 -62.79
C SER A 173 -7.94 -35.06 -63.03
N ILE A 174 -8.89 -35.41 -62.16
CA ILE A 174 -9.80 -36.55 -62.39
C ILE A 174 -10.80 -36.24 -63.52
N GLU A 175 -11.31 -35.02 -63.61
CA GLU A 175 -12.23 -34.60 -64.67
C GLU A 175 -11.54 -34.61 -66.05
N VAL A 176 -10.27 -34.16 -66.11
CA VAL A 176 -9.43 -34.21 -67.32
C VAL A 176 -9.10 -35.66 -67.72
N ILE A 177 -8.88 -36.56 -66.76
CA ILE A 177 -8.67 -38.00 -67.03
C ILE A 177 -9.96 -38.67 -67.52
N ALA A 178 -11.12 -38.28 -66.99
CA ALA A 178 -12.42 -38.80 -67.41
C ALA A 178 -12.83 -38.36 -68.83
N GLN A 179 -12.25 -37.25 -69.34
CA GLN A 179 -12.50 -36.73 -70.68
C GLN A 179 -11.50 -37.22 -71.75
N GLY A 180 -10.52 -38.06 -71.38
CA GLY A 180 -9.78 -38.91 -72.34
C GLY A 180 -8.56 -38.29 -73.02
N GLU A 181 -7.73 -37.52 -72.30
CA GLU A 181 -6.39 -37.15 -72.77
C GLU A 181 -5.29 -37.77 -71.87
N GLU A 182 -4.66 -38.86 -72.32
CA GLU A 182 -3.62 -39.64 -71.61
C GLU A 182 -2.23 -38.94 -71.57
N GLY A 183 -2.16 -37.60 -71.46
CA GLY A 183 -0.93 -36.85 -71.74
C GLY A 183 -0.41 -35.87 -70.70
N LEU A 184 -1.10 -35.60 -69.58
CA LEU A 184 -0.71 -34.51 -68.67
C LEU A 184 -0.25 -35.03 -67.31
N ARG A 185 1.03 -34.80 -67.03
CA ARG A 185 1.74 -35.13 -65.78
C ARG A 185 1.49 -34.00 -64.78
N ILE A 186 1.16 -34.35 -63.53
CA ILE A 186 0.97 -33.41 -62.41
C ILE A 186 2.15 -32.43 -62.34
N ASP A 187 1.88 -31.14 -62.47
CA ASP A 187 2.90 -30.10 -62.29
C ASP A 187 3.21 -29.95 -60.80
N THR A 188 4.50 -30.07 -60.48
CA THR A 188 5.03 -30.03 -59.11
C THR A 188 5.93 -28.80 -58.91
N SER A 189 5.77 -27.76 -59.74
CA SER A 189 6.63 -26.58 -59.75
C SER A 189 6.40 -25.58 -58.62
N GLU A 190 5.28 -25.62 -57.90
CA GLU A 190 5.09 -24.83 -56.68
C GLU A 190 5.44 -25.64 -55.43
N LYS A 191 6.74 -25.63 -55.10
CA LYS A 191 7.27 -26.10 -53.82
C LYS A 191 7.76 -24.92 -52.98
#